data_AF-A0A7S3KLW5-F1
#
_entry.id   AF-A0A7S3KLW5-F1
#
_cell.length_a   1.000
_cell.length_b   1.000
_cell.length_c   1.000
_cell.angle_alpha   90.00
_cell.angle_beta   90.00
_cell.angle_gamma   90.00
#
_symmetry.space_group_name_H-M   'P 1'
#
loop_
_entity.id
_entity.type
_entity.pdbx_description
1 polymer ?
#
loop_
_entity_poly.entity_id
_entity_poly.type
_entity_poly.pdbx_seq_one_letter_code
_entity_poly.pdbx_strand_id
1 'polypeptide(L)'
;MLRPYEDTPLEQVEKAVISGKLPRAPVSNKHEENLETNYIYELDKKCSLVNDFIIVKQQEFNEGDTISAAEMTGSTKLLTLHKIYSPIELKNMKKEFINLSKLHPPKEKDNFADQYIAFIDSNYEQEDDY
;
A
#
# COMPACT_ATOMS: atom_id res chain seq x y z
N MET A 1 -5.18 -45.55 -3.10
CA MET A 1 -6.41 -46.21 -2.62
C MET A 1 -6.61 -45.80 -1.16
N LEU A 2 -7.63 -45.00 -0.85
CA LEU A 2 -8.04 -44.75 0.54
C LEU A 2 -8.87 -45.95 1.03
N ARG A 3 -8.57 -46.46 2.23
CA ARG A 3 -9.32 -47.56 2.84
C ARG A 3 -10.65 -47.03 3.41
N PRO A 4 -11.81 -47.57 3.01
CA PRO A 4 -13.14 -47.02 3.35
C PRO A 4 -13.62 -47.34 4.79
N TYR A 5 -12.80 -47.95 5.64
CA TYR A 5 -13.20 -48.42 6.99
C TYR A 5 -12.21 -48.03 8.09
N GLU A 6 -11.37 -47.01 7.88
CA GLU A 6 -10.59 -46.44 8.99
C GLU A 6 -11.40 -45.30 9.60
N ASP A 7 -12.00 -45.56 10.77
CA ASP A 7 -12.61 -44.51 11.59
C ASP A 7 -11.55 -43.44 11.87
N THR A 8 -11.90 -42.18 11.59
CA THR A 8 -10.99 -41.06 11.83
C THR A 8 -10.71 -41.00 13.33
N PRO A 9 -9.44 -41.09 13.79
CA PRO A 9 -9.12 -41.19 15.21
C PRO A 9 -9.24 -39.82 15.89
N LEU A 10 -10.47 -39.30 15.96
CA LEU A 10 -10.85 -38.01 16.51
C LEU A 10 -10.37 -37.86 17.95
N GLU A 11 -10.48 -38.90 18.78
CA GLU A 11 -10.02 -38.89 20.17
C GLU A 11 -8.50 -38.73 20.28
N GLN A 12 -7.73 -39.29 19.34
CA GLN A 12 -6.26 -39.15 19.34
C GLN A 12 -5.85 -37.74 18.89
N VAL A 13 -6.58 -37.17 17.92
CA VAL A 13 -6.39 -35.78 17.47
C VAL A 13 -6.76 -34.81 18.58
N GLU A 14 -7.91 -34.99 19.23
CA GLU A 14 -8.36 -34.17 20.36
C GLU A 14 -7.33 -34.18 21.49
N LYS A 15 -6.85 -35.36 21.87
CA LYS A 15 -5.82 -35.49 22.90
C LYS A 15 -4.52 -34.82 22.48
N ALA A 16 -4.10 -34.92 21.22
CA ALA A 16 -2.90 -34.25 20.72
C ALA A 16 -3.04 -32.72 20.67
N VAL A 17 -4.22 -32.18 20.37
CA VAL A 17 -4.52 -30.74 20.37
C VAL A 17 -4.55 -30.20 21.80
N ILE A 18 -5.15 -30.92 22.73
CA ILE A 18 -5.29 -30.48 24.13
C ILE A 18 -4.01 -30.69 24.94
N SER A 19 -3.27 -31.78 24.70
CA SER A 19 -2.03 -32.12 25.43
C SER A 19 -0.74 -31.70 24.73
N GLY A 20 -0.83 -31.28 23.46
CA GLY A 20 0.30 -30.79 22.69
C GLY A 20 0.89 -29.56 23.37
N LYS A 21 2.10 -29.73 23.93
CA LYS A 21 2.91 -28.62 24.44
C LYS A 21 2.82 -27.47 23.45
N LEU A 22 2.41 -26.28 23.93
CA LEU A 22 2.42 -25.04 23.18
C LEU A 22 3.67 -25.02 22.28
N PRO A 23 3.51 -24.92 20.94
CA PRO A 23 4.64 -24.72 20.05
C PRO A 23 5.47 -23.60 20.66
N ARG A 24 6.77 -23.84 20.89
CA ARG A 24 7.65 -22.78 21.43
C ARG A 24 7.35 -21.53 20.64
N ALA A 25 6.94 -20.47 21.34
CA ALA A 25 6.51 -19.24 20.71
C ALA A 25 7.53 -18.91 19.61
N PRO A 26 7.10 -18.66 18.35
CA PRO A 26 8.02 -18.34 17.29
C PRO A 26 8.89 -17.18 17.79
N VAL A 27 10.19 -17.43 17.95
CA VAL A 27 11.18 -16.44 18.40
C VAL A 27 11.35 -15.30 17.38
N SER A 28 10.58 -15.35 16.28
CA SER A 28 10.42 -14.32 15.26
C SER A 28 9.52 -13.16 15.69
N ASN A 29 8.91 -13.21 16.89
CA ASN A 29 8.01 -12.17 17.39
C ASN A 29 8.74 -11.10 18.21
N LYS A 30 10.06 -10.94 18.06
CA LYS A 30 10.69 -9.72 18.58
C LYS A 30 10.16 -8.58 17.73
N HIS A 31 9.34 -7.72 18.33
CA HIS A 31 9.11 -6.36 17.84
C HIS A 31 10.48 -5.71 17.74
N GLU A 32 11.13 -5.83 16.59
CA GLU A 32 12.13 -4.85 16.21
C GLU A 32 11.34 -3.56 15.96
N GLU A 33 11.64 -2.53 16.75
CA GLU A 33 11.22 -1.16 16.47
C GLU A 33 11.95 -0.67 15.20
N ASN A 34 11.68 -1.31 14.07
CA ASN A 34 12.15 -0.86 12.76
C ASN A 34 11.29 0.35 12.37
N LEU A 35 11.65 1.52 12.91
CA LEU A 35 11.09 2.82 12.54
C LEU A 35 11.09 3.02 11.02
N GLU A 36 12.10 2.48 10.32
CA GLU A 36 12.21 2.46 8.86
C GLU A 36 11.15 1.57 8.17
N THR A 37 10.88 0.37 8.70
CA THR A 37 9.82 -0.51 8.18
C THR A 37 8.45 0.14 8.34
N ASN A 38 8.22 0.82 9.47
CA ASN A 38 6.99 1.58 9.70
C ASN A 38 6.88 2.78 8.73
N TYR A 39 8.00 3.45 8.44
CA TYR A 39 8.04 4.57 7.50
C TYR A 39 7.66 4.15 6.07
N ILE A 40 8.33 3.15 5.50
CA ILE A 40 8.05 2.69 4.13
C ILE A 40 6.64 2.12 4.01
N TYR A 41 6.17 1.43 5.06
CA TYR A 41 4.81 0.92 5.12
C TYR A 41 3.77 2.05 5.08
N GLU A 42 3.92 3.07 5.92
CA GLU A 42 2.99 4.21 5.96
C GLU A 42 3.04 5.03 4.66
N LEU A 43 4.23 5.16 4.05
CA LEU A 43 4.39 5.77 2.73
C LEU A 43 3.63 4.99 1.65
N ASP A 44 3.88 3.68 1.53
CA ASP A 44 3.22 2.84 0.52
C ASP A 44 1.71 2.83 0.69
N LYS A 45 1.23 2.80 1.93
CA LYS A 45 -0.19 2.90 2.28
C LYS A 45 -0.79 4.21 1.81
N LYS A 46 -0.13 5.35 2.09
CA LYS A 46 -0.59 6.67 1.63
C LYS A 46 -0.59 6.80 0.11
N CYS A 47 0.45 6.32 -0.57
CA CYS A 47 0.49 6.31 -2.03
C CYS A 47 -0.61 5.43 -2.65
N SER A 48 -0.94 4.30 -2.01
CA SER A 48 -2.01 3.42 -2.46
C SER A 48 -3.38 4.09 -2.35
N LEU A 49 -3.64 4.81 -1.25
CA LEU A 49 -4.88 5.60 -1.10
C LEU A 49 -5.02 6.68 -2.18
N VAL A 50 -3.92 7.35 -2.55
CA VAL A 50 -3.92 8.33 -3.65
C VAL A 50 -4.20 7.64 -5.00
N ASN A 51 -3.59 6.49 -5.27
CA ASN A 51 -3.87 5.74 -6.50
C ASN A 51 -5.33 5.30 -6.59
N ASP A 52 -5.89 4.76 -5.51
CA ASP A 52 -7.29 4.35 -5.44
C ASP A 52 -8.23 5.56 -5.65
N PHE A 53 -7.88 6.70 -5.06
CA PHE A 53 -8.60 7.96 -5.26
C PHE A 53 -8.61 8.38 -6.73
N ILE A 54 -7.46 8.36 -7.40
CA ILE A 54 -7.35 8.70 -8.84
C ILE A 54 -8.22 7.78 -9.69
N ILE A 55 -8.14 6.46 -9.46
CA ILE A 55 -8.89 5.45 -10.22
C ILE A 55 -10.41 5.65 -10.10
N VAL A 56 -10.88 6.04 -8.91
CA VAL A 56 -12.30 6.34 -8.70
C VAL A 56 -12.67 7.67 -9.36
N LYS A 57 -11.87 8.72 -9.15
CA LYS A 57 -12.20 10.07 -9.60
C LYS A 57 -12.13 10.25 -11.10
N GLN A 58 -11.25 9.54 -11.80
CA GLN A 58 -11.21 9.56 -13.26
C GLN A 58 -12.45 8.93 -13.94
N GLN A 59 -13.39 8.36 -13.16
CA GLN A 59 -14.72 7.95 -13.66
C GLN A 59 -15.75 9.09 -13.60
N GLU A 60 -15.53 10.09 -12.76
CA GLU A 60 -16.46 11.19 -12.49
C GLU A 60 -16.01 12.53 -13.11
N PHE A 61 -14.71 12.66 -13.36
CA PHE A 61 -14.04 13.90 -13.79
C PHE A 61 -13.29 13.69 -15.11
N ASN A 62 -13.09 14.79 -15.84
CA ASN A 62 -12.40 14.78 -17.12
C ASN A 62 -10.95 15.25 -16.98
N GLU A 63 -10.18 15.06 -18.05
CA GLU A 63 -8.83 15.59 -18.17
C GLU A 63 -8.84 17.12 -18.01
N GLY A 64 -7.94 17.64 -17.18
CA GLY A 64 -7.85 19.06 -16.81
C GLY A 64 -8.60 19.43 -15.52
N ASP A 65 -9.44 18.54 -14.98
CA ASP A 65 -10.15 18.82 -13.73
C ASP A 65 -9.21 18.77 -12.52
N THR A 66 -9.37 19.74 -11.62
CA THR A 66 -8.64 19.82 -10.35
C THR A 66 -9.54 19.35 -9.20
N ILE A 67 -9.07 18.35 -8.44
CA ILE A 67 -9.84 17.67 -7.41
C ILE A 67 -9.10 17.74 -6.08
N SER A 68 -9.83 18.07 -5.02
CA SER A 68 -9.29 17.99 -3.66
C SER A 68 -9.21 16.52 -3.22
N ALA A 69 -7.99 16.06 -2.90
CA ALA A 69 -7.76 14.73 -2.35
C ALA A 69 -7.87 14.68 -0.81
N ALA A 70 -8.26 15.80 -0.17
CA ALA A 70 -8.18 15.99 1.27
C ALA A 70 -8.99 14.97 2.07
N GLU A 71 -10.23 14.70 1.66
CA GLU A 71 -11.14 13.83 2.42
C GLU A 71 -10.70 12.36 2.47
N MET A 72 -10.04 11.86 1.42
CA MET A 72 -9.66 10.45 1.32
C MET A 72 -8.19 10.17 1.68
N THR A 73 -7.29 11.11 1.42
CA THR A 73 -5.85 10.87 1.56
C THR A 73 -5.24 11.64 2.74
N GLY A 74 -5.96 12.64 3.26
CA GLY A 74 -5.46 13.62 4.22
C GLY A 74 -4.53 14.65 3.56
N SER A 75 -4.53 14.75 2.24
CA SER A 75 -3.70 15.69 1.49
C SER A 75 -4.21 17.13 1.60
N THR A 76 -3.30 18.09 1.68
CA THR A 76 -3.63 19.52 1.55
C THR A 76 -3.50 20.02 0.12
N LYS A 77 -2.93 19.20 -0.77
CA LYS A 77 -2.78 19.52 -2.20
C LYS A 77 -4.01 19.16 -3.01
N LEU A 78 -4.21 19.94 -4.05
CA LEU A 78 -5.12 19.62 -5.13
C LEU A 78 -4.40 18.71 -6.12
N LEU A 79 -5.09 17.68 -6.57
CA LEU A 79 -4.64 16.80 -7.65
C LEU A 79 -5.25 17.32 -8.95
N THR A 80 -4.44 17.47 -9.99
CA THR A 80 -4.97 17.75 -11.34
C THR A 80 -4.97 16.45 -12.16
N LEU A 81 -6.13 16.07 -12.68
CA LEU A 81 -6.22 14.91 -13.58
C LEU A 81 -5.75 15.33 -14.96
N HIS A 82 -4.44 15.29 -15.20
CA HIS A 82 -3.88 15.69 -16.48
C HIS A 82 -4.23 14.73 -17.63
N LYS A 83 -4.34 13.43 -17.32
CA LYS A 83 -4.75 12.37 -18.24
C LYS A 83 -5.47 11.26 -17.48
N ILE A 84 -6.12 10.35 -18.21
CA ILE A 84 -6.57 9.10 -17.62
C ILE A 84 -5.36 8.19 -17.33
N TYR A 85 -5.13 7.88 -16.05
CA TYR A 85 -4.05 6.99 -15.66
C TYR A 85 -4.51 5.53 -15.63
N SER A 86 -3.73 4.63 -16.23
CA SER A 86 -3.96 3.20 -16.04
C SER A 86 -3.47 2.75 -14.66
N PRO A 87 -4.06 1.68 -14.08
CA PRO A 87 -3.59 1.11 -12.82
C PRO A 87 -2.12 0.66 -12.84
N ILE A 88 -1.60 0.33 -14.02
CA ILE A 88 -0.21 -0.11 -14.20
C ILE A 88 0.73 1.10 -14.12
N GLU A 89 0.39 2.22 -14.75
CA GLU A 89 1.16 3.48 -14.66
C GLU A 89 1.22 3.98 -13.22
N LEU A 90 0.08 4.05 -12.52
CA LEU A 90 0.02 4.43 -11.11
C LEU A 90 0.85 3.51 -10.21
N LYS A 91 0.90 2.21 -10.53
CA LYS A 91 1.74 1.24 -9.80
C LYS A 91 3.22 1.46 -10.06
N ASN A 92 3.61 1.84 -11.27
CA ASN A 92 5.00 2.12 -11.62
C ASN A 92 5.46 3.44 -10.99
N MET A 93 4.67 4.52 -11.09
CA MET A 93 4.93 5.79 -10.42
C MET A 93 5.05 5.62 -8.90
N LYS A 94 4.18 4.82 -8.27
CA LYS A 94 4.30 4.48 -6.85
C LYS A 94 5.65 3.82 -6.53
N LYS A 95 6.07 2.82 -7.31
CA LYS A 95 7.35 2.13 -7.08
C LYS A 95 8.52 3.08 -7.21
N GLU A 96 8.51 3.94 -8.22
CA GLU A 96 9.54 4.94 -8.44
C GLU A 96 9.63 5.91 -7.27
N PHE A 97 8.49 6.48 -6.86
CA PHE A 97 8.42 7.39 -5.73
C PHE A 97 8.90 6.74 -4.41
N ILE A 98 8.51 5.50 -4.13
CA ILE A 98 8.99 4.78 -2.94
C ILE A 98 10.51 4.57 -3.01
N ASN A 99 11.06 4.25 -4.18
CA ASN A 99 12.50 4.09 -4.33
C ASN A 99 13.25 5.42 -4.16
N LEU A 100 12.72 6.52 -4.70
CA LEU A 100 13.25 7.87 -4.48
C LEU A 100 13.19 8.25 -3.00
N SER A 101 12.08 7.93 -2.32
CA SER A 101 11.89 8.23 -0.91
C SER A 101 12.82 7.44 0.02
N LYS A 102 13.37 6.30 -0.42
CA LYS A 102 14.44 5.60 0.31
C LYS A 102 15.77 6.36 0.26
N LEU A 103 16.03 7.09 -0.83
CA LEU A 103 17.23 7.92 -0.99
C LEU A 103 17.06 9.29 -0.32
N HIS A 104 15.83 9.81 -0.36
CA HIS A 104 15.46 11.12 0.18
C HIS A 104 14.17 10.99 1.02
N PRO A 105 14.28 10.57 2.29
CA PRO A 105 13.10 10.42 3.14
C PRO A 105 12.40 11.78 3.31
N PRO A 106 11.09 11.86 3.02
CA PRO A 106 10.20 12.94 3.40
C PRO A 106 10.34 13.28 4.88
N LYS A 107 10.35 14.58 5.17
CA LYS A 107 10.59 15.11 6.52
C LYS A 107 9.48 14.73 7.52
N GLU A 108 8.24 14.60 7.05
CA GLU A 108 7.06 14.40 7.90
C GLU A 108 6.10 13.38 7.27
N LYS A 109 5.53 12.51 8.12
CA LYS A 109 4.61 11.44 7.70
C LYS A 109 3.28 11.96 7.17
N ASP A 110 2.85 13.11 7.68
CA ASP A 110 1.59 13.73 7.30
C ASP A 110 1.62 14.22 5.85
N ASN A 111 2.81 14.51 5.32
CA ASN A 111 3.00 15.08 3.98
C ASN A 111 3.26 14.03 2.89
N PHE A 112 3.07 12.74 3.16
CA PHE A 112 3.31 11.68 2.16
C PHE A 112 2.38 11.79 0.97
N ALA A 113 1.08 12.03 1.23
CA ALA A 113 0.10 12.21 0.16
C ALA A 113 0.42 13.44 -0.70
N ASP A 114 0.76 14.56 -0.05
CA ASP A 114 1.10 15.82 -0.72
C ASP A 114 2.33 15.69 -1.61
N GLN A 115 3.37 14.99 -1.13
CA GLN A 115 4.58 14.76 -1.90
C GLN A 115 4.36 13.80 -3.06
N TYR A 116 3.53 12.79 -2.88
CA TYR A 116 3.22 11.86 -3.94
C TYR A 116 2.34 12.49 -5.03
N ILE A 117 1.35 13.30 -4.67
CA ILE A 117 0.56 14.09 -5.64
C ILE A 117 1.47 15.04 -6.42
N ALA A 118 2.35 15.78 -5.73
CA ALA A 118 3.31 16.65 -6.38
C ALA A 118 4.24 15.90 -7.35
N PHE A 119 4.64 14.68 -7.00
CA PHE A 119 5.43 13.81 -7.86
C PHE A 119 4.65 13.39 -9.11
N ILE A 120 3.38 13.04 -8.99
CA ILE A 120 2.52 12.68 -10.14
C ILE A 120 2.38 13.88 -11.09
N ASP A 121 2.09 15.07 -10.55
CA ASP A 121 1.95 16.30 -11.35
C ASP A 121 3.27 16.62 -12.08
N SER A 122 4.41 16.50 -11.39
CA SER A 122 5.74 16.78 -11.99
C SER A 122 6.14 15.77 -13.08
N ASN A 123 5.70 14.51 -12.96
CA ASN A 123 5.98 13.49 -13.99
C ASN A 123 5.20 13.78 -15.27
N TYR A 124 4.03 14.40 -15.17
CA TYR A 124 3.25 14.80 -16.33
C TYR A 124 3.91 15.97 -17.08
N GLU A 125 4.38 17.00 -16.37
CA GLU A 125 5.07 18.15 -17.00
C GLU A 125 6.30 17.73 -17.81
N GLN A 126 6.99 16.65 -17.42
CA GLN A 126 8.14 16.11 -18.15
C GLN A 126 7.75 15.34 -19.43
N GLU A 127 6.53 14.80 -19.51
CA GLU A 127 6.05 14.10 -20.72
C GLU A 127 5.58 15.07 -21.81
N ASP A 128 5.09 16.28 -21.46
CA ASP A 128 4.59 17.29 -22.40
C ASP A 128 5.70 18.11 -23.11
N ASP A 129 6.93 18.12 -22.59
CA ASP A 129 8.07 18.87 -23.15
C ASP A 129 8.76 18.17 -24.34
N TYR A 130 8.16 17.11 -24.90
CA TYR A 130 8.71 16.29 -26.00
C TYR A 130 7.82 16.20 -27.25
#